data_AF-A0A158KMG2-F1
#
_entry.id   AF-A0A158KMG2-F1
#
_cell.length_a   1.000
_cell.length_b   1.000
_cell.length_c   1.000
_cell.angle_alpha   90.00
_cell.angle_beta   90.00
_cell.angle_gamma   90.00
#
_symmetry.space_group_name_H-M   'P 1'
#
loop_
_entity.id
_entity.type
_entity.pdbx_description
1 polymer ?
#
loop_
_entity_poly.entity_id
_entity_poly.type
_entity_poly.pdbx_seq_one_letter_code
_entity_poly.pdbx_strand_id
1 'polypeptide(L)'
;MLDSTGHMAFFLMGKDRPKTIANPSVPIGPVIAYYGTYTVDESASTLTYNVESSTSPAFDGAVRKQKVVLSGNKLTTTGSPVKTSDGEIVPTNEWKRAK
;
A
#
# COMPACT_ATOMS: atom_id res chain seq x y z
N MET A 1 -2.66 2.06 -7.24
CA MET A 1 -3.07 1.71 -8.61
C MET A 1 -2.89 0.23 -8.81
N LEU A 2 -3.91 -0.42 -9.37
CA LEU A 2 -3.88 -1.79 -9.89
C LEU A 2 -4.31 -1.67 -11.35
N ASP A 3 -3.52 -2.14 -12.29
CA ASP A 3 -3.88 -2.11 -13.71
C ASP A 3 -4.36 -3.47 -14.22
N SER A 4 -5.02 -3.49 -15.38
CA SER A 4 -5.60 -4.70 -15.96
C SER A 4 -4.56 -5.71 -16.46
N THR A 5 -3.27 -5.36 -16.45
CA THR A 5 -2.16 -6.22 -16.87
C THR A 5 -1.46 -6.89 -15.69
N GLY A 6 -1.95 -6.68 -14.47
CA GLY A 6 -1.45 -7.31 -13.25
C GLY A 6 -0.35 -6.54 -12.54
N HIS A 7 -0.10 -5.28 -12.91
CA HIS A 7 0.88 -4.44 -12.24
C HIS A 7 0.24 -3.55 -11.17
N MET A 8 1.02 -3.22 -10.16
CA MET A 8 0.59 -2.38 -9.07
C MET A 8 1.62 -1.31 -8.72
N ALA A 9 1.11 -0.15 -8.32
CA ALA A 9 1.91 0.90 -7.68
C ALA A 9 1.12 1.50 -6.51
N PHE A 10 1.69 1.53 -5.32
CA PHE A 10 1.10 2.08 -4.11
C PHE A 10 1.89 3.32 -3.69
N PHE A 11 1.17 4.38 -3.35
CA PHE A 11 1.75 5.61 -2.84
C PHE A 11 0.89 6.08 -1.67
N LEU A 12 1.48 6.10 -0.48
CA LEU A 12 0.93 6.78 0.68
C LEU A 12 1.77 8.01 0.94
N MET A 13 1.11 9.16 0.92
CA MET A 13 1.73 10.45 1.13
C MET A 13 1.25 11.06 2.44
N GLY A 14 2.17 11.47 3.32
CA GLY A 14 1.82 12.21 4.52
C GLY A 14 1.01 13.47 4.18
N LYS A 15 -0.02 13.76 4.99
CA LYS A 15 -0.80 14.99 4.89
C LYS A 15 0.04 16.22 5.29
N ASP A 16 -0.41 17.41 4.91
CA ASP A 16 0.11 18.71 5.36
C ASP A 16 1.61 18.93 5.14
N ARG A 17 2.15 18.41 4.03
CA ARG A 17 3.56 18.63 3.66
C ARG A 17 3.81 20.11 3.32
N PRO A 18 5.00 20.65 3.61
CA PRO A 18 5.42 21.98 3.15
C PRO A 18 5.26 22.10 1.63
N LYS A 19 4.90 23.29 1.13
CA LYS A 19 4.81 23.57 -0.31
C LYS A 19 6.18 23.74 -0.97
N THR A 20 7.19 24.12 -0.19
CA THR A 20 8.55 24.38 -0.64
C THR A 20 9.54 23.85 0.40
N ILE A 21 10.76 23.55 -0.05
CA ILE A 21 11.89 23.18 0.79
C ILE A 21 13.11 24.01 0.40
N ALA A 22 13.92 24.39 1.38
CA ALA A 22 15.13 25.18 1.15
C ALA A 22 16.24 24.34 0.48
N ASN A 23 16.29 23.04 0.76
CA ASN A 23 17.29 22.12 0.22
C ASN A 23 16.61 20.94 -0.50
N PRO A 24 16.72 20.83 -1.83
CA PRO A 24 16.07 19.77 -2.61
C PRO A 24 16.61 18.36 -2.33
N SER A 25 17.77 18.23 -1.69
CA SER A 25 18.34 16.93 -1.29
C SER A 25 17.69 16.35 -0.04
N VAL A 26 16.83 17.10 0.66
CA VAL A 26 16.10 16.62 1.84
C VAL A 26 14.66 16.28 1.43
N PRO A 27 14.15 15.07 1.69
CA PRO A 27 12.78 14.72 1.37
C PRO A 27 11.75 15.67 2.01
N ILE A 28 10.81 16.16 1.21
CA ILE A 28 9.76 17.11 1.63
C ILE A 28 8.76 16.54 2.67
N GLY A 29 8.80 15.24 2.91
CA GLY A 29 7.97 14.58 3.92
C GLY A 29 7.94 13.06 3.77
N PRO A 30 7.28 12.37 4.71
CA PRO A 30 7.23 10.91 4.72
C PRO A 30 6.41 10.37 3.55
N VAL A 31 6.98 9.42 2.82
CA VAL A 31 6.32 8.68 1.75
C VAL A 31 6.55 7.19 1.92
N ILE A 32 5.49 6.39 1.81
CA ILE A 32 5.60 4.95 1.59
C ILE A 32 5.17 4.70 0.16
N ALA A 33 6.10 4.26 -0.67
CA ALA A 33 5.81 3.87 -2.04
C ALA A 33 6.42 2.52 -2.32
N TYR A 34 5.69 1.69 -3.06
CA TYR A 34 6.19 0.42 -3.57
C TYR A 34 5.43 0.03 -4.83
N TYR A 35 6.08 -0.74 -5.70
CA TYR A 35 5.50 -1.21 -6.95
C TYR A 35 5.87 -2.67 -7.19
N GLY A 36 5.20 -3.29 -8.16
CA GLY A 36 5.43 -4.68 -8.55
C GLY A 36 4.21 -5.25 -9.25
N THR A 37 3.91 -6.51 -8.97
CA THR A 37 2.74 -7.21 -9.53
C THR A 37 1.72 -7.57 -8.46
N TYR A 38 0.53 -7.93 -8.88
CA TYR A 38 -0.49 -8.45 -7.98
C TYR A 38 -1.23 -9.64 -8.58
N THR A 39 -1.77 -10.47 -7.69
CA THR A 39 -2.69 -11.55 -8.04
C THR A 39 -3.93 -11.50 -7.16
N VAL A 40 -5.06 -11.96 -7.72
CA VAL A 40 -6.35 -12.03 -7.02
C VAL A 40 -6.80 -13.48 -6.97
N ASP A 41 -7.17 -13.92 -5.78
CA ASP A 41 -7.93 -15.15 -5.55
C ASP A 41 -9.33 -14.76 -5.10
N GLU A 42 -10.29 -14.85 -6.03
CA GLU A 42 -11.68 -14.48 -5.76
C GLU A 42 -12.34 -15.44 -4.77
N SER A 43 -12.04 -16.74 -4.87
CA SER A 43 -12.60 -17.77 -3.99
C SER A 43 -12.20 -17.58 -2.53
N ALA A 44 -10.95 -17.16 -2.31
CA ALA A 44 -10.42 -16.88 -0.98
C ALA A 44 -10.58 -15.40 -0.56
N SER A 45 -11.17 -14.56 -1.42
CA SER A 45 -11.25 -13.10 -1.25
C SER A 45 -9.91 -12.51 -0.80
N THR A 46 -8.85 -12.81 -1.56
CA THR A 46 -7.47 -12.47 -1.22
C THR A 46 -6.79 -11.75 -2.38
N LEU A 47 -6.11 -10.64 -2.07
CA LEU A 47 -5.26 -9.88 -2.97
C LEU A 47 -3.82 -10.04 -2.50
N THR A 48 -2.93 -10.50 -3.37
CA THR A 48 -1.50 -10.67 -3.05
C THR A 48 -0.69 -9.67 -3.86
N TYR A 49 0.14 -8.89 -3.19
CA TYR A 49 1.14 -8.03 -3.82
C TYR A 49 2.50 -8.72 -3.81
N ASN A 50 3.15 -8.80 -4.96
CA ASN A 50 4.56 -9.18 -5.08
C ASN A 50 5.34 -7.89 -5.30
N VAL A 51 5.93 -7.37 -4.22
CA VAL A 51 6.66 -6.10 -4.27
C VAL A 51 7.99 -6.33 -4.96
N GLU A 52 8.26 -5.55 -6.01
CA GLU A 52 9.56 -5.53 -6.67
C GLU A 52 10.51 -4.57 -5.96
N SER A 53 10.06 -3.33 -5.72
CA SER A 53 10.82 -2.41 -4.88
C SER A 53 9.98 -1.43 -4.06
N SER A 54 10.58 -0.88 -3.00
CA SER A 54 9.92 -0.08 -1.97
C SER A 54 10.82 1.00 -1.36
N THR A 55 10.22 2.15 -0.99
CA THR A 55 10.90 3.19 -0.19
C THR A 55 11.13 2.76 1.25
N SER A 56 10.39 1.76 1.74
CA SER A 56 10.66 1.08 3.01
C SER A 56 11.44 -0.20 2.73
N PRO A 57 12.68 -0.35 3.23
CA PRO A 57 13.50 -1.54 2.99
C PRO A 57 12.84 -2.84 3.45
N ALA A 58 11.97 -2.79 4.46
CA ALA A 58 11.27 -3.96 4.97
C ALA A 58 10.26 -4.57 3.98
N PHE A 59 9.88 -3.84 2.93
CA PHE A 59 8.95 -4.32 1.90
C PHE A 59 9.63 -4.63 0.57
N ASP A 60 10.92 -4.38 0.42
CA ASP A 60 11.66 -4.71 -0.80
C ASP A 60 11.63 -6.23 -1.03
N GLY A 61 11.19 -6.67 -2.22
CA GLY A 61 10.99 -8.10 -2.52
C GLY A 61 9.88 -8.82 -1.74
N ALA A 62 9.08 -8.10 -0.94
CA ALA A 62 8.12 -8.74 -0.03
C ALA A 62 6.86 -9.25 -0.75
N VAL A 63 6.33 -10.39 -0.28
CA VAL A 63 5.00 -10.89 -0.67
C VAL A 63 3.99 -10.50 0.41
N ARG A 64 3.01 -9.68 0.05
CA ARG A 64 2.00 -9.15 0.99
C ARG A 64 0.62 -9.66 0.61
N LYS A 65 0.07 -10.55 1.45
CA LYS A 65 -1.31 -11.04 1.30
C LYS A 65 -2.27 -10.14 2.07
N GLN A 66 -3.37 -9.76 1.43
CA GLN A 66 -4.43 -8.97 2.03
C GLN A 66 -5.79 -9.65 1.82
N LYS A 67 -6.60 -9.74 2.87
CA LYS A 67 -8.04 -10.03 2.72
C LYS A 67 -8.73 -8.83 2.10
N VAL A 68 -9.70 -9.09 1.22
CA VAL A 68 -10.44 -8.05 0.51
C VAL A 68 -11.94 -8.17 0.72
N VAL A 69 -12.57 -7.02 0.93
CA VAL A 69 -14.02 -6.85 0.89
C VAL A 69 -14.34 -5.72 -0.08
N LEU A 70 -15.07 -6.03 -1.15
CA LEU A 70 -15.52 -5.07 -2.15
C LEU A 70 -17.02 -4.84 -1.99
N SER A 71 -17.42 -3.58 -1.81
CA SER A 71 -18.83 -3.17 -1.73
C SER A 71 -19.04 -1.91 -2.57
N GLY A 72 -19.72 -2.07 -3.71
CA GLY A 72 -19.90 -1.00 -4.70
C GLY A 72 -18.56 -0.40 -5.14
N ASN A 73 -18.33 0.87 -4.78
CA ASN A 73 -17.10 1.62 -5.12
C ASN A 73 -16.06 1.66 -3.98
N LYS A 74 -16.29 0.92 -2.89
CA LYS A 74 -15.38 0.84 -1.75
C LYS A 74 -14.70 -0.53 -1.72
N LEU A 75 -13.37 -0.52 -1.67
CA LEU A 75 -12.55 -1.71 -1.43
C LEU A 75 -11.89 -1.58 -0.06
N THR A 76 -12.02 -2.58 0.80
CA THR A 76 -11.29 -2.67 2.06
C THR A 76 -10.24 -3.75 1.93
N THR A 77 -8.99 -3.45 2.28
CA THR A 77 -7.90 -4.42 2.32
C THR A 77 -7.38 -4.57 3.76
N THR A 78 -7.22 -5.80 4.23
CA THR A 78 -6.73 -6.10 5.59
C THR A 78 -5.50 -7.01 5.49
N GLY A 79 -4.37 -6.55 6.02
CA GLY A 79 -3.12 -7.30 6.08
C GLY A 79 -3.02 -8.20 7.31
N SER A 80 -1.89 -8.90 7.44
CA SER A 80 -1.55 -9.65 8.66
C SER A 80 -1.24 -8.72 9.84
N PRO A 81 -1.47 -9.16 11.09
CA PRO A 81 -1.06 -8.41 12.27
C PRO A 81 0.45 -8.09 12.27
N VAL A 82 0.80 -6.91 12.75
CA VAL A 82 2.18 -6.40 12.85
C VAL A 82 2.43 -5.90 14.25
N LYS A 83 3.56 -6.29 14.85
CA LYS A 83 4.00 -5.75 16.15
C LYS A 83 4.65 -4.39 15.96
N THR A 84 4.22 -3.41 16.74
CA THR A 84 4.79 -2.06 16.80
C THR A 84 5.26 -1.75 18.23
N SER A 85 5.92 -0.61 18.43
CA SER A 85 6.24 -0.11 19.78
C SER A 85 5.00 0.08 20.64
N ASP A 86 3.85 0.34 20.02
CA ASP A 86 2.60 0.72 20.68
C ASP A 86 1.63 -0.47 20.82
N GLY A 87 2.09 -1.67 20.46
CA GLY A 87 1.31 -2.91 20.48
C GLY A 87 1.13 -3.55 19.10
N GLU A 88 0.36 -4.63 19.07
CA GLU A 88 0.00 -5.30 17.82
C GLU A 88 -1.11 -4.51 17.10
N ILE A 89 -0.93 -4.26 15.81
CA ILE A 89 -1.92 -3.62 14.95
C ILE A 89 -2.27 -4.54 13.79
N VAL A 90 -3.50 -4.44 13.28
CA VAL A 90 -3.90 -5.06 12.01
C VAL A 90 -4.01 -3.96 10.95
N PRO A 91 -3.16 -3.96 9.90
CA PRO A 91 -3.22 -2.91 8.88
C PRO A 91 -4.50 -3.04 8.05
N THR A 92 -5.35 -2.03 8.10
CA THR A 92 -6.58 -1.93 7.30
C THR A 92 -6.54 -0.66 6.44
N ASN A 93 -6.76 -0.81 5.13
CA ASN A 93 -6.89 0.31 4.21
C ASN A 93 -8.30 0.33 3.61
N GLU A 94 -8.87 1.53 3.50
CA GLU A 94 -10.11 1.75 2.78
C GLU A 94 -9.85 2.57 1.53
N TRP A 95 -10.25 2.01 0.38
CA TRP A 95 -10.07 2.59 -0.93
C TRP A 95 -11.40 2.97 -1.51
N LYS A 96 -11.47 4.17 -2.09
CA LYS A 96 -12.58 4.59 -2.94
C LYS A 96 -12.11 4.58 -4.39
N ARG A 97 -12.90 3.99 -5.28
CA ARG A 97 -12.63 4.04 -6.72
C ARG A 97 -12.51 5.50 -7.17
N ALA A 98 -11.37 5.85 -7.75
CA ALA A 98 -11.18 7.15 -8.40
C ALA A 98 -12.12 7.26 -9.62
N LYS A 99 -12.61 8.47 -9.89
CA LYS A 99 -13.45 8.77 -11.06
C LYS A 99 -12.60 9.18 -12.23
#